data_AF-N1P7F5-F1
#
_entry.id   AF-N1P7F5-F1
#
_cell.length_a   1.000
_cell.length_b   1.000
_cell.length_c   1.000
_cell.angle_alpha   90.00
_cell.angle_beta   90.00
_cell.angle_gamma   90.00
#
_symmetry.space_group_name_H-M   'P 1'
#
loop_
_entity.id
_entity.type
_entity.pdbx_description
1 polymer ?
#
loop_
_entity_poly.entity_id
_entity_poly.type
_entity_poly.pdbx_seq_one_letter_code
_entity_poly.pdbx_strand_id
1 'polypeptide(L)'
;MRIQSLFVLFNVAIIAWSYPYEPLRVLQVGENEVMEVPESEKLNLRRRGVKFFDVTKHTSFLPFFNKEEEPTVPTYNYPPEISNKEVVDDSIKNIDKGSMHKNLAKFTSFYTRYYKSDHGFESAEWLAATIANITKDIPQDTLTIEHFDHKEWKQYSIIVRVTGSTTPEDIIIIGSHQDSINLLLPSIMAAPGADDNGSGTVTNMEALRLYTENFLKRGFRPNNTVEFHFYSAEEGGLLGSLDVFTAYAKQKKHVRAMLQQDMTGYVSDPEDEHVGIVTDYTTPALTDFIKLIINSYLSIPYRDTQCGYACSDHGSATRNGFPGSFVIESEFKKTNKYIHSTMDTLDRLSLAHMAEHTKIVLGVIIELGSWSAW
;
A
#
# COMPACT_ATOMS: atom_id res chain seq x y z
N MET A 1 -17.64 26.33 62.08
CA MET A 1 -18.39 27.24 61.19
C MET A 1 -17.82 27.05 59.79
N ARG A 2 -18.67 26.66 58.82
CA ARG A 2 -18.27 26.14 57.51
C ARG A 2 -17.58 27.19 56.64
N ILE A 3 -16.49 26.78 55.98
CA ILE A 3 -15.83 27.48 54.88
C ILE A 3 -16.72 27.31 53.64
N GLN A 4 -17.22 28.41 53.08
CA GLN A 4 -17.90 28.40 51.78
C GLN A 4 -16.86 28.69 50.69
N SER A 5 -16.55 27.65 49.91
CA SER A 5 -15.74 27.78 48.69
C SER A 5 -16.59 28.37 47.57
N LEU A 6 -16.04 29.41 46.95
CA LEU A 6 -16.55 30.17 45.82
C LEU A 6 -16.54 29.28 44.56
N PHE A 7 -17.70 28.88 44.05
CA PHE A 7 -17.81 28.29 42.71
C PHE A 7 -18.09 29.40 41.69
N VAL A 8 -17.05 29.80 40.96
CA VAL A 8 -17.20 30.62 39.75
C VAL A 8 -17.59 29.68 38.62
N LEU A 9 -18.86 29.70 38.25
CA LEU A 9 -19.36 29.08 37.02
C LEU A 9 -18.90 29.93 35.83
N PHE A 10 -17.80 29.52 35.18
CA PHE A 10 -17.50 29.96 33.83
C PHE A 10 -18.56 29.34 32.90
N ASN A 11 -19.57 30.13 32.54
CA ASN A 11 -20.41 29.84 31.39
C ASN A 11 -19.54 30.01 30.15
N VAL A 12 -18.94 28.92 29.67
CA VAL A 12 -18.46 28.86 28.30
C VAL A 12 -19.72 28.78 27.43
N ALA A 13 -20.16 29.93 26.94
CA ALA A 13 -21.11 30.00 25.86
C ALA A 13 -20.51 29.22 24.68
N ILE A 14 -21.05 28.04 24.41
CA ILE A 14 -20.80 27.31 23.18
C ILE A 14 -21.40 28.18 22.08
N ILE A 15 -20.57 29.03 21.47
CA ILE A 15 -20.90 29.65 20.20
C ILE A 15 -20.94 28.48 19.22
N ALA A 16 -22.15 28.00 18.92
CA ALA A 16 -22.41 27.10 17.83
C ALA A 16 -22.01 27.81 16.55
N TRP A 17 -20.73 27.70 16.17
CA TRP A 17 -20.34 27.88 14.80
C TRP A 17 -21.12 26.82 14.04
N SER A 18 -22.08 27.26 13.25
CA SER A 18 -22.70 26.47 12.20
C SER A 18 -21.57 25.97 11.30
N TYR A 19 -21.05 24.77 11.59
CA TYR A 19 -20.21 24.06 10.64
C TYR A 19 -21.04 23.96 9.36
N PRO A 20 -20.52 24.39 8.19
CA PRO A 20 -21.16 24.06 6.93
C PRO A 20 -21.38 22.54 6.92
N TYR A 21 -22.57 22.10 6.51
CA TYR A 21 -22.97 20.69 6.53
C TYR A 21 -21.85 19.82 5.95
N GLU A 22 -21.13 19.12 6.83
CA GLU A 22 -20.02 18.28 6.38
C GLU A 22 -20.59 17.12 5.57
N PRO A 23 -19.99 16.76 4.43
CA PRO A 23 -20.45 15.61 3.67
C PRO A 23 -20.34 14.35 4.54
N LEU A 24 -21.43 13.58 4.57
CA LEU A 24 -21.46 12.30 5.26
C LEU A 24 -20.61 11.28 4.50
N ARG A 25 -19.96 10.40 5.27
CA ARG A 25 -19.13 9.29 4.81
C ARG A 25 -19.74 8.00 5.30
N VAL A 26 -19.78 7.01 4.41
CA VAL A 26 -20.19 5.65 4.74
C VAL A 26 -18.92 4.85 4.98
N LEU A 27 -18.66 4.50 6.24
CA LEU A 27 -17.49 3.75 6.65
C LEU A 27 -17.90 2.32 6.96
N GLN A 28 -17.13 1.36 6.45
CA GLN A 28 -17.23 -0.02 6.89
C GLN A 28 -16.07 -0.31 7.84
N VAL A 29 -16.38 -0.59 9.11
CA VAL A 29 -15.42 -0.79 10.21
C VAL A 29 -15.20 -2.27 10.55
N GLY A 30 -15.98 -3.16 9.93
CA GLY A 30 -15.87 -4.61 10.01
C GLY A 30 -16.68 -5.29 8.89
N GLU A 31 -16.60 -6.62 8.77
CA GLU A 31 -17.24 -7.37 7.67
C GLU A 31 -18.74 -7.04 7.49
N ASN A 32 -19.47 -6.84 8.59
CA ASN A 32 -20.91 -6.53 8.55
C ASN A 32 -21.27 -5.24 9.31
N GLU A 33 -20.27 -4.39 9.62
CA GLU A 33 -20.47 -3.19 10.43
C GLU A 33 -20.21 -1.93 9.59
N VAL A 34 -21.28 -1.18 9.35
CA VAL A 34 -21.28 0.06 8.57
C VAL A 34 -21.81 1.19 9.43
N MET A 35 -21.19 2.36 9.33
CA MET A 35 -21.64 3.58 9.98
C MET A 35 -21.60 4.76 9.01
N GLU A 36 -22.52 5.68 9.17
CA GLU A 36 -22.54 6.95 8.44
C GLU A 36 -22.10 8.06 9.39
N VAL A 37 -21.01 8.76 9.05
CA VAL A 37 -20.40 9.78 9.91
C VAL A 37 -19.93 10.99 9.11
N PRO A 38 -19.90 12.20 9.70
CA PRO A 38 -19.21 13.35 9.11
C PRO A 38 -17.69 13.08 8.93
N GLU A 39 -17.05 13.83 8.03
CA GLU A 39 -15.59 13.75 7.82
C GLU A 39 -14.81 14.00 9.13
N SER A 40 -15.27 14.90 10.00
CA SER A 40 -14.63 15.15 11.30
C SER A 40 -14.59 13.92 12.20
N GLU A 41 -15.64 13.12 12.19
CA GLU A 41 -15.76 11.90 13.00
C GLU A 41 -14.99 10.74 12.37
N LYS A 42 -14.95 10.65 11.04
CA LYS A 42 -14.03 9.75 10.31
C LYS A 42 -12.57 9.97 10.76
N LEU A 43 -12.13 11.21 10.85
CA LEU A 43 -10.78 11.55 11.35
C LEU A 43 -10.62 11.26 12.85
N ASN A 44 -11.68 11.38 13.64
CA ASN A 44 -11.67 11.00 15.06
C ASN A 44 -11.49 9.48 15.23
N LEU A 45 -12.17 8.67 14.40
CA LEU A 45 -12.04 7.22 14.37
C LEU A 45 -10.60 6.78 14.02
N ARG A 46 -9.98 7.33 12.96
CA ARG A 46 -8.55 7.06 12.64
C ARG A 46 -7.63 7.42 13.80
N ARG A 47 -7.85 8.58 14.46
CA ARG A 47 -7.08 8.99 15.66
C ARG A 47 -7.19 8.01 16.84
N ARG A 48 -8.31 7.30 16.96
CA ARG A 48 -8.51 6.24 17.96
C ARG A 48 -7.98 4.88 17.51
N GLY A 49 -7.36 4.79 16.34
CA GLY A 49 -6.85 3.56 15.76
C GLY A 49 -7.95 2.67 15.15
N VAL A 50 -9.15 3.20 14.93
CA VAL A 50 -10.21 2.47 14.24
C VAL A 50 -9.91 2.47 12.75
N LYS A 51 -9.76 1.26 12.21
CA LYS A 51 -9.52 1.01 10.78
C LYS A 51 -10.83 0.81 10.05
N PHE A 52 -10.91 1.26 8.81
CA PHE A 52 -12.12 1.16 8.00
C PHE A 52 -11.81 1.28 6.52
N PHE A 53 -12.72 0.73 5.69
CA PHE A 53 -12.90 1.18 4.32
C PHE A 53 -13.83 2.38 4.31
N ASP A 54 -13.45 3.45 3.63
CA ASP A 54 -14.42 4.48 3.24
C ASP A 54 -15.10 4.05 1.95
N VAL A 55 -16.33 3.56 2.08
CA VAL A 55 -17.12 2.97 0.99
C VAL A 55 -18.14 3.96 0.43
N THR A 56 -18.02 5.25 0.74
CA THR A 56 -18.98 6.30 0.34
C THR A 56 -19.31 6.27 -1.15
N LYS A 57 -18.33 5.97 -2.01
CA LYS A 57 -18.50 5.91 -3.48
C LYS A 57 -18.99 4.58 -4.01
N HIS A 58 -18.96 3.53 -3.19
CA HIS A 58 -19.18 2.16 -3.63
C HIS A 58 -20.21 1.43 -2.76
N THR A 59 -21.18 2.15 -2.21
CA THR A 59 -22.25 1.60 -1.37
C THR A 59 -23.08 0.50 -2.04
N SER A 60 -23.02 0.37 -3.37
CA SER A 60 -23.71 -0.66 -4.15
C SER A 60 -23.30 -2.10 -3.83
N PHE A 61 -22.18 -2.32 -3.13
CA PHE A 61 -21.77 -3.66 -2.70
C PHE A 61 -22.21 -4.00 -1.27
N LEU A 62 -22.79 -3.06 -0.52
CA LEU A 62 -23.14 -3.32 0.87
C LEU A 62 -24.31 -4.32 0.92
N PRO A 63 -24.29 -5.30 1.84
CA PRO A 63 -25.28 -6.38 1.90
C PRO A 63 -26.72 -5.88 2.10
N PHE A 64 -26.90 -4.65 2.61
CA PHE A 64 -28.21 -3.99 2.71
C PHE A 64 -28.77 -3.49 1.37
N PHE A 65 -27.90 -3.22 0.39
CA PHE A 65 -28.27 -2.61 -0.90
C PHE A 65 -28.20 -3.59 -2.07
N ASN A 66 -27.46 -4.70 -1.95
CA ASN A 66 -27.33 -5.69 -3.02
C ASN A 66 -27.50 -7.12 -2.49
N LYS A 67 -28.30 -7.93 -3.18
CA LYS A 67 -28.55 -9.36 -2.88
C LYS A 67 -27.55 -10.31 -3.57
N GLU A 68 -26.57 -9.77 -4.28
CA GLU A 68 -25.51 -10.55 -4.91
C GLU A 68 -24.57 -11.12 -3.84
N GLU A 69 -24.08 -12.34 -4.06
CA GLU A 69 -23.08 -12.96 -3.19
C GLU A 69 -21.81 -12.12 -3.15
N GLU A 70 -21.20 -11.98 -1.97
CA GLU A 70 -19.91 -11.31 -1.86
C GLU A 70 -18.89 -11.99 -2.77
N PRO A 71 -18.06 -11.20 -3.48
CA PRO A 71 -17.07 -11.76 -4.38
C PRO A 71 -16.11 -12.67 -3.60
N THR A 72 -16.06 -13.93 -4.00
CA THR A 72 -15.15 -14.90 -3.39
C THR A 72 -13.80 -14.87 -4.11
N VAL A 73 -12.71 -14.87 -3.33
CA VAL A 73 -11.37 -14.96 -3.89
C VAL A 73 -11.16 -16.37 -4.47
N PRO A 74 -10.84 -16.52 -5.77
CA PRO A 74 -10.56 -17.81 -6.36
C PRO A 74 -9.36 -18.50 -5.71
N THR A 75 -9.42 -19.82 -5.60
CA THR A 75 -8.23 -20.62 -5.23
C THR A 75 -7.35 -20.80 -6.45
N TYR A 76 -6.08 -20.42 -6.32
CA TYR A 76 -5.03 -20.67 -7.32
C TYR A 76 -3.95 -21.59 -6.77
N ASN A 77 -3.31 -22.33 -7.67
CA ASN A 77 -2.15 -23.16 -7.40
C ASN A 77 -0.87 -22.37 -7.70
N TYR A 78 -0.28 -21.81 -6.65
CA TYR A 78 1.02 -21.15 -6.75
C TYR A 78 2.15 -22.18 -6.88
N PRO A 79 3.32 -21.79 -7.43
CA PRO A 79 4.46 -22.69 -7.52
C PRO A 79 4.79 -23.33 -6.17
N PRO A 80 4.95 -24.66 -6.09
CA PRO A 80 5.30 -25.34 -4.84
C PRO A 80 6.78 -25.16 -4.48
N GLU A 81 7.60 -24.73 -5.44
CA GLU A 81 9.03 -24.47 -5.31
C GLU A 81 9.44 -23.28 -6.18
N ILE A 82 10.58 -22.67 -5.85
CA ILE A 82 11.20 -21.60 -6.66
C ILE A 82 11.89 -22.21 -7.88
N SER A 83 11.72 -21.61 -9.06
CA SER A 83 12.31 -22.10 -10.31
C SER A 83 13.40 -21.18 -10.86
N ASN A 84 13.48 -19.94 -10.38
CA ASN A 84 14.30 -18.87 -10.95
C ASN A 84 15.34 -18.36 -9.95
N LYS A 85 15.81 -19.22 -9.03
CA LYS A 85 16.69 -18.80 -7.94
C LYS A 85 17.94 -18.05 -8.40
N GLU A 86 18.68 -18.59 -9.37
CA GLU A 86 19.91 -17.95 -9.87
C GLU A 86 19.64 -16.58 -10.50
N VAL A 87 18.52 -16.43 -11.20
CA VAL A 87 18.10 -15.19 -11.86
C VAL A 87 17.75 -14.11 -10.83
N VAL A 88 17.03 -14.48 -9.77
CA VAL A 88 16.72 -13.58 -8.66
C VAL A 88 17.99 -13.23 -7.89
N ASP A 89 18.80 -14.22 -7.52
CA ASP A 89 20.05 -14.05 -6.76
C ASP A 89 21.04 -13.14 -7.49
N ASP A 90 21.09 -13.17 -8.83
CA ASP A 90 21.90 -12.24 -9.60
C ASP A 90 21.34 -10.82 -9.59
N SER A 91 20.02 -10.69 -9.73
CA SER A 91 19.34 -9.39 -9.76
C SER A 91 19.48 -8.62 -8.45
N ILE A 92 19.37 -9.31 -7.30
CA ILE A 92 19.40 -8.69 -5.97
C ILE A 92 20.78 -8.13 -5.59
N LYS A 93 21.86 -8.57 -6.25
CA LYS A 93 23.21 -8.01 -6.03
C LYS A 93 23.31 -6.54 -6.45
N ASN A 94 22.44 -6.12 -7.37
CA ASN A 94 22.44 -4.78 -7.95
C ASN A 94 21.53 -3.79 -7.19
N ILE A 95 20.96 -4.19 -6.04
CA ILE A 95 20.15 -3.29 -5.20
C ILE A 95 21.01 -2.08 -4.77
N ASP A 96 20.57 -0.89 -5.17
CA ASP A 96 21.26 0.37 -4.92
C ASP A 96 20.61 1.11 -3.75
N LYS A 97 21.10 0.83 -2.54
CA LYS A 97 20.67 1.51 -1.32
C LYS A 97 20.93 3.03 -1.35
N GLY A 98 21.90 3.50 -2.13
CA GLY A 98 22.15 4.93 -2.31
C GLY A 98 21.05 5.62 -3.12
N SER A 99 20.61 4.98 -4.22
CA SER A 99 19.44 5.39 -4.99
C SER A 99 18.17 5.37 -4.13
N MET A 100 17.95 4.29 -3.36
CA MET A 100 16.82 4.18 -2.43
C MET A 100 16.82 5.33 -1.42
N HIS A 101 17.95 5.61 -0.75
CA HIS A 101 18.08 6.75 0.16
C HIS A 101 17.73 8.07 -0.52
N LYS A 102 18.28 8.32 -1.71
CA LYS A 102 18.05 9.57 -2.45
C LYS A 102 16.57 9.77 -2.80
N ASN A 103 15.92 8.71 -3.29
CA ASN A 103 14.50 8.73 -3.62
C ASN A 103 13.65 8.94 -2.37
N LEU A 104 13.95 8.23 -1.28
CA LEU A 104 13.23 8.38 -0.02
C LEU A 104 13.42 9.78 0.58
N ALA A 105 14.64 10.30 0.58
CA ALA A 105 14.93 11.65 1.06
C ALA A 105 14.17 12.71 0.24
N LYS A 106 14.05 12.53 -1.08
CA LYS A 106 13.24 13.42 -1.91
C LYS A 106 11.75 13.27 -1.63
N PHE A 107 11.25 12.04 -1.51
CA PHE A 107 9.84 11.75 -1.29
C PHE A 107 9.33 12.19 0.09
N THR A 108 10.20 12.16 1.11
CA THR A 108 9.92 12.65 2.47
C THR A 108 10.17 14.15 2.64
N SER A 109 10.73 14.83 1.62
CA SER A 109 10.94 16.29 1.64
C SER A 109 9.68 17.11 1.35
N PHE A 110 8.64 16.50 0.77
CA PHE A 110 7.34 17.15 0.65
C PHE A 110 6.78 17.39 2.05
N TYR A 111 6.20 18.57 2.30
CA TYR A 111 5.71 18.93 3.63
C TYR A 111 4.73 17.88 4.18
N THR A 112 3.86 17.38 3.31
CA THR A 112 2.99 16.23 3.52
C THR A 112 2.70 15.61 2.16
N ARG A 113 2.34 14.33 2.11
CA ARG A 113 1.80 13.69 0.90
C ARG A 113 0.31 13.41 1.04
N TYR A 114 -0.38 14.11 1.95
CA TYR A 114 -1.81 13.96 2.18
C TYR A 114 -2.60 14.16 0.88
N TYR A 115 -3.44 13.19 0.54
CA TYR A 115 -4.08 13.08 -0.77
C TYR A 115 -4.95 14.28 -1.19
N LYS A 116 -5.50 15.04 -0.22
CA LYS A 116 -6.28 16.27 -0.48
C LYS A 116 -5.42 17.54 -0.59
N SER A 117 -4.13 17.47 -0.29
CA SER A 117 -3.22 18.62 -0.31
C SER A 117 -2.59 18.82 -1.69
N ASP A 118 -2.20 20.05 -2.02
CA ASP A 118 -1.43 20.31 -3.25
C ASP A 118 -0.05 19.63 -3.19
N HIS A 119 0.57 19.51 -2.01
CA HIS A 119 1.83 18.78 -1.85
C HIS A 119 1.70 17.27 -2.12
N GLY A 120 0.55 16.67 -1.80
CA GLY A 120 0.26 15.29 -2.18
C GLY A 120 0.14 15.11 -3.69
N PHE A 121 -0.40 16.11 -4.40
CA PHE A 121 -0.41 16.11 -5.86
C PHE A 121 1.01 16.29 -6.43
N GLU A 122 1.78 17.25 -5.92
CA GLU A 122 3.18 17.47 -6.32
C GLU A 122 4.05 16.22 -6.08
N SER A 123 3.80 15.46 -5.00
CA SER A 123 4.51 14.21 -4.73
C SER A 123 4.17 13.12 -5.73
N ALA A 124 2.91 13.03 -6.18
CA ALA A 124 2.50 12.11 -7.24
C ALA A 124 3.14 12.48 -8.58
N GLU A 125 3.21 13.76 -8.93
CA GLU A 125 3.89 14.22 -10.14
C GLU A 125 5.38 13.86 -10.11
N TRP A 126 6.04 14.05 -8.97
CA TRP A 126 7.43 13.64 -8.81
C TRP A 126 7.61 12.12 -8.93
N LEU A 127 6.72 11.33 -8.31
CA LEU A 127 6.78 9.88 -8.36
C LEU A 127 6.59 9.37 -9.80
N ALA A 128 5.57 9.87 -10.51
CA ALA A 128 5.31 9.56 -11.92
C ALA A 128 6.50 9.92 -12.81
N ALA A 129 7.10 11.10 -12.64
CA ALA A 129 8.28 11.50 -13.40
C ALA A 129 9.50 10.61 -13.11
N THR A 130 9.67 10.18 -11.85
CA THR A 130 10.78 9.30 -11.45
C THR A 130 10.61 7.90 -12.06
N ILE A 131 9.40 7.35 -12.01
CA ILE A 131 9.03 6.09 -12.66
C ILE A 131 9.25 6.17 -14.18
N ALA A 132 8.77 7.24 -14.83
CA ALA A 132 8.96 7.45 -16.26
C ALA A 132 10.45 7.52 -16.63
N ASN A 133 11.30 8.09 -15.78
CA ASN A 133 12.74 8.09 -16.00
C ASN A 133 13.38 6.71 -15.80
N ILE A 134 12.91 5.90 -14.84
CA ILE A 134 13.35 4.52 -14.66
C ILE A 134 13.08 3.70 -15.94
N THR A 135 11.90 3.88 -16.54
CA THR A 135 11.41 3.07 -17.66
C THR A 135 11.57 3.72 -19.04
N LYS A 136 12.26 4.87 -19.15
CA LYS A 136 12.31 5.72 -20.36
C LYS A 136 12.75 5.02 -21.65
N ASP A 137 13.57 3.98 -21.55
CA ASP A 137 14.14 3.26 -22.70
C ASP A 137 13.28 2.04 -23.09
N ILE A 138 12.14 1.82 -22.42
CA ILE A 138 11.27 0.68 -22.66
C ILE A 138 10.18 1.05 -23.68
N PRO A 139 9.97 0.24 -24.73
CA PRO A 139 8.92 0.48 -25.71
C PRO A 139 7.51 0.50 -25.10
N GLN A 140 6.64 1.38 -25.59
CA GLN A 140 5.26 1.55 -25.10
C GLN A 140 4.36 0.31 -25.31
N ASP A 141 4.68 -0.56 -26.27
CA ASP A 141 3.98 -1.84 -26.45
C ASP A 141 4.40 -2.89 -25.39
N THR A 142 5.49 -2.64 -24.67
CA THR A 142 6.00 -3.48 -23.58
C THR A 142 5.57 -2.95 -22.23
N LEU A 143 5.69 -1.63 -22.01
CA LEU A 143 5.43 -0.99 -20.74
C LEU A 143 4.60 0.28 -20.92
N THR A 144 3.53 0.41 -20.14
CA THR A 144 2.72 1.63 -20.05
C THR A 144 2.71 2.17 -18.62
N ILE A 145 2.54 3.49 -18.49
CA ILE A 145 2.32 4.16 -17.21
C ILE A 145 0.96 4.84 -17.32
N GLU A 146 0.03 4.44 -16.46
CA GLU A 146 -1.33 4.95 -16.39
C GLU A 146 -1.48 5.77 -15.09
N HIS A 147 -2.05 6.97 -15.21
CA HIS A 147 -2.56 7.72 -14.07
C HIS A 147 -4.03 7.39 -13.89
N PHE A 148 -4.38 6.83 -12.74
CA PHE A 148 -5.76 6.54 -12.37
C PHE A 148 -6.31 7.71 -11.56
N ASP A 149 -7.12 8.54 -12.21
CA ASP A 149 -7.69 9.74 -11.61
C ASP A 149 -8.85 9.43 -10.66
N HIS A 150 -8.90 10.15 -9.53
CA HIS A 150 -9.95 10.05 -8.54
C HIS A 150 -10.80 11.33 -8.52
N LYS A 151 -12.14 11.20 -8.52
CA LYS A 151 -13.03 12.35 -8.70
C LYS A 151 -12.96 13.43 -7.61
N GLU A 152 -12.51 13.11 -6.41
CA GLU A 152 -12.64 13.98 -5.23
C GLU A 152 -11.32 14.62 -4.77
N TRP A 153 -10.18 14.21 -5.33
CA TRP A 153 -8.87 14.74 -4.97
C TRP A 153 -7.94 14.68 -6.17
N LYS A 154 -6.87 15.49 -6.15
CA LYS A 154 -5.98 15.64 -7.30
C LYS A 154 -4.92 14.54 -7.39
N GLN A 155 -4.48 14.00 -6.25
CA GLN A 155 -3.46 12.95 -6.21
C GLN A 155 -3.99 11.68 -6.89
N TYR A 156 -3.50 11.36 -8.09
CA TYR A 156 -3.86 10.15 -8.82
C TYR A 156 -3.09 8.94 -8.30
N SER A 157 -3.65 7.74 -8.47
CA SER A 157 -2.87 6.50 -8.32
C SER A 157 -2.06 6.25 -9.60
N ILE A 158 -0.91 5.58 -9.49
CA ILE A 158 -0.06 5.27 -10.65
C ILE A 158 -0.03 3.76 -10.87
N ILE A 159 -0.27 3.32 -12.11
CA ILE A 159 -0.19 1.91 -12.51
C ILE A 159 0.87 1.79 -13.61
N VAL A 160 1.98 1.12 -13.30
CA VAL A 160 3.01 0.76 -14.27
C VAL A 160 2.72 -0.66 -14.73
N ARG A 161 2.42 -0.88 -16.00
CA ARG A 161 2.04 -2.19 -16.54
C ARG A 161 3.11 -2.67 -17.51
N VAL A 162 3.68 -3.84 -17.23
CA VAL A 162 4.53 -4.61 -18.15
C VAL A 162 3.69 -5.73 -18.74
N THR A 163 3.36 -5.63 -20.03
CA THR A 163 2.46 -6.58 -20.69
C THR A 163 3.13 -7.94 -20.86
N GLY A 164 2.44 -8.99 -20.39
CA GLY A 164 2.89 -10.38 -20.55
C GLY A 164 2.91 -10.82 -22.01
N SER A 165 3.83 -11.73 -22.37
CA SER A 165 3.97 -12.24 -23.74
C SER A 165 3.09 -13.46 -24.05
N THR A 166 2.66 -14.18 -23.02
CA THR A 166 2.03 -15.51 -23.17
C THR A 166 0.59 -15.50 -22.66
N THR A 167 0.37 -14.92 -21.49
CA THR A 167 -0.90 -14.82 -20.77
C THR A 167 -1.08 -13.37 -20.29
N PRO A 168 -1.17 -12.39 -21.22
CA PRO A 168 -1.27 -10.97 -20.87
C PRO A 168 -2.50 -10.62 -20.02
N GLU A 169 -3.52 -11.46 -20.01
CA GLU A 169 -4.72 -11.34 -19.19
C GLU A 169 -4.50 -11.66 -17.71
N ASP A 170 -3.49 -12.48 -17.37
CA ASP A 170 -3.15 -12.86 -16.01
C ASP A 170 -2.22 -11.80 -15.40
N ILE A 171 -2.64 -11.20 -14.28
CA ILE A 171 -2.01 -10.01 -13.71
C ILE A 171 -1.41 -10.31 -12.33
N ILE A 172 -0.13 -9.99 -12.17
CA ILE A 172 0.62 -9.99 -10.92
C ILE A 172 0.83 -8.55 -10.48
N ILE A 173 0.31 -8.18 -9.32
CA ILE A 173 0.33 -6.79 -8.82
C ILE A 173 1.28 -6.69 -7.62
N ILE A 174 2.16 -5.70 -7.65
CA ILE A 174 2.93 -5.22 -6.50
C ILE A 174 2.37 -3.86 -6.11
N GLY A 175 1.90 -3.71 -4.88
CA GLY A 175 1.25 -2.49 -4.38
C GLY A 175 2.02 -1.80 -3.26
N SER A 176 1.84 -0.49 -3.18
CA SER A 176 2.19 0.39 -2.05
C SER A 176 1.31 1.64 -2.16
N HIS A 177 1.06 2.34 -1.06
CA HIS A 177 0.45 3.67 -1.15
C HIS A 177 1.51 4.77 -1.11
N GLN A 178 1.19 5.90 -1.75
CA GLN A 178 2.11 7.03 -1.92
C GLN A 178 1.78 8.22 -1.01
N ASP A 179 0.58 8.26 -0.43
CA ASP A 179 0.19 9.33 0.47
C ASP A 179 0.83 9.20 1.86
N SER A 180 0.61 10.21 2.68
CA SER A 180 0.95 10.21 4.09
C SER A 180 -0.04 11.08 4.85
N ILE A 181 -0.19 10.85 6.15
CA ILE A 181 -1.05 11.68 7.00
C ILE A 181 -0.35 12.13 8.27
N ASN A 182 -0.80 13.27 8.80
CA ASN A 182 -0.60 13.61 10.21
C ASN A 182 -1.94 13.49 10.93
N LEU A 183 -2.09 12.52 11.84
CA LEU A 183 -3.39 12.27 12.48
C LEU A 183 -3.91 13.43 13.34
N LEU A 184 -3.05 14.34 13.82
CA LEU A 184 -3.50 15.49 14.60
C LEU A 184 -4.27 16.48 13.74
N LEU A 185 -3.65 16.91 12.62
CA LEU A 185 -4.21 17.87 11.68
C LEU A 185 -3.74 17.55 10.25
N PRO A 186 -4.42 16.63 9.53
CA PRO A 186 -3.99 16.09 8.24
C PRO A 186 -3.66 17.13 7.16
N SER A 187 -4.38 18.26 7.15
CA SER A 187 -4.23 19.32 6.15
C SER A 187 -3.30 20.46 6.57
N ILE A 188 -2.77 20.43 7.80
CA ILE A 188 -2.02 21.57 8.37
C ILE A 188 -0.62 21.14 8.81
N MET A 189 -0.48 19.97 9.43
CA MET A 189 0.80 19.51 9.96
C MET A 189 1.59 18.72 8.92
N ALA A 190 2.91 18.79 9.05
CA ALA A 190 3.80 17.98 8.23
C ALA A 190 3.60 16.49 8.49
N ALA A 191 3.79 15.69 7.44
CA ALA A 191 3.76 14.24 7.47
C ALA A 191 4.84 13.72 6.53
N PRO A 192 6.10 13.63 7.01
CA PRO A 192 7.19 13.15 6.15
C PRO A 192 6.92 11.73 5.66
N GLY A 193 6.24 10.88 6.47
CA GLY A 193 5.77 9.56 6.05
C GLY A 193 6.91 8.70 5.52
N ALA A 194 8.03 8.66 6.24
CA ALA A 194 9.23 7.99 5.74
C ALA A 194 9.04 6.48 5.68
N ASP A 195 8.53 5.89 6.75
CA ASP A 195 8.20 4.48 6.79
C ASP A 195 6.82 4.22 6.20
N ASP A 196 5.86 5.10 6.51
CA ASP A 196 4.46 4.97 6.17
C ASP A 196 4.01 6.04 5.14
N ASN A 197 3.94 5.72 3.84
CA ASN A 197 4.54 4.54 3.20
C ASN A 197 5.59 4.91 2.16
N GLY A 198 6.48 5.83 2.56
CA GLY A 198 7.63 6.22 1.77
C GLY A 198 8.56 5.03 1.49
N SER A 199 8.74 4.14 2.47
CA SER A 199 9.67 3.03 2.35
C SER A 199 9.14 1.96 1.39
N GLY A 200 7.87 1.56 1.48
CA GLY A 200 7.27 0.57 0.57
C GLY A 200 7.20 1.09 -0.87
N THR A 201 6.85 2.37 -1.05
CA THR A 201 6.92 3.03 -2.36
C THR A 201 8.33 2.96 -2.96
N VAL A 202 9.37 3.29 -2.18
CA VAL A 202 10.77 3.26 -2.66
C VAL A 202 11.28 1.84 -2.88
N THR A 203 10.88 0.88 -2.06
CA THR A 203 11.13 -0.57 -2.27
C THR A 203 10.59 -1.01 -3.64
N ASN A 204 9.35 -0.64 -3.97
CA ASN A 204 8.72 -0.98 -5.24
C ASN A 204 9.39 -0.26 -6.43
N MET A 205 9.80 1.00 -6.25
CA MET A 205 10.57 1.73 -7.28
C MET A 205 11.92 1.07 -7.58
N GLU A 206 12.63 0.60 -6.55
CA GLU A 206 13.92 -0.07 -6.73
C GLU A 206 13.77 -1.44 -7.40
N ALA A 207 12.74 -2.22 -7.02
CA ALA A 207 12.42 -3.45 -7.72
C ALA A 207 12.06 -3.21 -9.19
N LEU A 208 11.29 -2.16 -9.50
CA LEU A 208 10.99 -1.76 -10.88
C LEU A 208 12.26 -1.35 -11.64
N ARG A 209 13.18 -0.62 -11.01
CA ARG A 209 14.47 -0.25 -11.63
C ARG A 209 15.29 -1.48 -12.00
N LEU A 210 15.45 -2.41 -11.06
CA LEU A 210 16.17 -3.66 -11.28
C LEU A 210 15.51 -4.53 -12.35
N TYR A 211 14.18 -4.63 -12.31
CA TYR A 211 13.43 -5.36 -13.32
C TYR A 211 13.63 -4.75 -14.72
N THR A 212 13.62 -3.42 -14.80
CA THR A 212 13.84 -2.68 -16.04
C THR A 212 15.25 -2.91 -16.58
N GLU A 213 16.28 -2.74 -15.75
CA GLU A 213 17.68 -2.83 -16.17
C GLU A 213 18.12 -4.27 -16.51
N ASN A 214 17.75 -5.24 -15.67
CA ASN A 214 18.23 -6.60 -15.80
C ASN A 214 17.42 -7.44 -16.79
N PHE A 215 16.19 -7.02 -17.12
CA PHE A 215 15.27 -7.79 -17.97
C PHE A 215 14.72 -6.97 -19.13
N LEU A 216 13.96 -5.91 -18.86
CA LEU A 216 13.19 -5.23 -19.92
C LEU A 216 14.09 -4.57 -20.98
N LYS A 217 15.17 -3.90 -20.56
CA LYS A 217 16.15 -3.30 -21.50
C LYS A 217 16.89 -4.34 -22.35
N ARG A 218 16.92 -5.59 -21.92
CA ARG A 218 17.51 -6.72 -22.65
C ARG A 218 16.50 -7.46 -23.53
N GLY A 219 15.26 -6.95 -23.61
CA GLY A 219 14.21 -7.51 -24.44
C GLY A 219 13.44 -8.68 -23.81
N PHE A 220 13.67 -8.98 -22.53
CA PHE A 220 12.87 -9.99 -21.84
C PHE A 220 11.48 -9.43 -21.51
N ARG A 221 10.47 -10.28 -21.69
CA ARG A 221 9.08 -10.02 -21.27
C ARG A 221 8.61 -11.17 -20.37
N PRO A 222 7.84 -10.91 -19.32
CA PRO A 222 7.24 -11.97 -18.50
C PRO A 222 6.15 -12.70 -19.30
N ASN A 223 5.80 -13.92 -18.89
CA ASN A 223 4.65 -14.64 -19.44
C ASN A 223 3.33 -13.95 -19.06
N ASN A 224 3.17 -13.66 -17.77
CA ASN A 224 2.03 -12.94 -17.21
C ASN A 224 2.29 -11.43 -17.18
N THR A 225 1.23 -10.63 -17.19
CA THR A 225 1.36 -9.17 -16.99
C THR A 225 1.80 -8.88 -15.56
N VAL A 226 2.80 -8.00 -15.40
CA VAL A 226 3.28 -7.51 -14.10
C VAL A 226 2.89 -6.04 -13.97
N GLU A 227 2.26 -5.67 -12.85
CA GLU A 227 1.88 -4.30 -12.56
C GLU A 227 2.47 -3.81 -11.23
N PHE A 228 3.00 -2.59 -11.21
CA PHE A 228 3.37 -1.87 -9.99
C PHE A 228 2.35 -0.77 -9.76
N HIS A 229 1.71 -0.79 -8.59
CA HIS A 229 0.66 0.15 -8.21
C HIS A 229 1.13 1.03 -7.06
N PHE A 230 0.91 2.34 -7.22
CA PHE A 230 1.18 3.36 -6.20
C PHE A 230 -0.14 4.08 -5.88
N TYR A 231 -0.85 3.59 -4.87
CA TYR A 231 -2.21 4.03 -4.54
C TYR A 231 -2.20 5.39 -3.86
N SER A 232 -3.10 6.27 -4.28
CA SER A 232 -3.41 7.49 -3.53
C SER A 232 -4.41 7.19 -2.41
N ALA A 233 -4.45 8.04 -1.38
CA ALA A 233 -5.53 8.07 -0.39
C ALA A 233 -5.79 6.75 0.37
N GLU A 234 -4.75 5.96 0.67
CA GLU A 234 -4.85 4.87 1.67
C GLU A 234 -5.34 5.45 2.98
N GLU A 235 -4.76 6.59 3.34
CA GLU A 235 -4.94 7.21 4.66
C GLU A 235 -6.34 7.75 4.89
N GLY A 236 -7.06 7.93 3.78
CA GLY A 236 -8.46 8.27 3.72
C GLY A 236 -9.41 7.08 3.93
N GLY A 237 -8.91 5.88 4.22
CA GLY A 237 -9.71 4.65 4.33
C GLY A 237 -9.70 3.82 3.05
N LEU A 238 -8.51 3.55 2.50
CA LEU A 238 -8.26 2.68 1.35
C LEU A 238 -8.93 3.16 0.06
N LEU A 239 -9.10 4.47 -0.09
CA LEU A 239 -9.92 5.06 -1.14
C LEU A 239 -9.38 4.79 -2.55
N GLY A 240 -8.08 4.97 -2.77
CA GLY A 240 -7.48 4.82 -4.10
C GLY A 240 -7.42 3.37 -4.56
N SER A 241 -6.95 2.46 -3.71
CA SER A 241 -6.94 1.03 -4.02
C SER A 241 -8.35 0.47 -4.20
N LEU A 242 -9.33 0.92 -3.41
CA LEU A 242 -10.72 0.52 -3.59
C LEU A 242 -11.28 0.96 -4.95
N ASP A 243 -11.02 2.19 -5.38
CA ASP A 243 -11.39 2.67 -6.72
C ASP A 243 -10.76 1.80 -7.84
N VAL A 244 -9.47 1.46 -7.72
CA VAL A 244 -8.74 0.64 -8.70
C VAL A 244 -9.31 -0.78 -8.76
N PHE A 245 -9.43 -1.48 -7.63
CA PHE A 245 -9.88 -2.86 -7.61
C PHE A 245 -11.35 -3.01 -7.96
N THR A 246 -12.20 -2.05 -7.60
CA THR A 246 -13.59 -2.03 -8.08
C THR A 246 -13.68 -1.79 -9.60
N ALA A 247 -12.80 -0.97 -10.18
CA ALA A 247 -12.71 -0.83 -11.63
C ALA A 247 -12.22 -2.13 -12.29
N TYR A 248 -11.23 -2.81 -11.71
CA TYR A 248 -10.71 -4.10 -12.20
C TYR A 248 -11.79 -5.20 -12.18
N ALA A 249 -12.57 -5.27 -11.10
CA ALA A 249 -13.69 -6.20 -10.98
C ALA A 249 -14.77 -5.93 -12.04
N LYS A 250 -15.15 -4.66 -12.26
CA LYS A 250 -16.10 -4.27 -13.32
C LYS A 250 -15.59 -4.63 -14.72
N GLN A 251 -14.28 -4.53 -14.94
CA GLN A 251 -13.62 -4.91 -16.18
C GLN A 251 -13.35 -6.42 -16.29
N LYS A 252 -13.66 -7.21 -15.26
CA LYS A 252 -13.42 -8.66 -15.18
C LYS A 252 -11.95 -9.03 -15.43
N LYS A 253 -11.01 -8.23 -14.91
CA LYS A 253 -9.58 -8.53 -15.01
C LYS A 253 -9.23 -9.80 -14.22
N HIS A 254 -8.20 -10.53 -14.64
CA HIS A 254 -7.73 -11.73 -13.94
C HIS A 254 -6.50 -11.41 -13.10
N VAL A 255 -6.72 -10.86 -11.90
CA VAL A 255 -5.63 -10.68 -10.94
C VAL A 255 -5.33 -12.02 -10.28
N ARG A 256 -4.12 -12.54 -10.52
CA ARG A 256 -3.65 -13.82 -9.98
C ARG A 256 -2.91 -13.67 -8.67
N ALA A 257 -2.31 -12.51 -8.43
CA ALA A 257 -1.66 -12.18 -7.16
C ALA A 257 -1.62 -10.67 -6.96
N MET A 258 -1.81 -10.23 -5.71
CA MET A 258 -1.47 -8.88 -5.27
C MET A 258 -0.63 -8.99 -3.99
N LEU A 259 0.57 -8.42 -4.02
CA LEU A 259 1.43 -8.27 -2.86
C LEU A 259 1.50 -6.80 -2.46
N GLN A 260 1.04 -6.48 -1.25
CA GLN A 260 1.24 -5.17 -0.65
C GLN A 260 2.60 -5.07 0.05
N GLN A 261 3.29 -3.95 -0.17
CA GLN A 261 4.47 -3.50 0.58
C GLN A 261 4.09 -2.20 1.29
N ASP A 262 3.96 -2.28 2.62
CA ASP A 262 3.55 -1.16 3.45
C ASP A 262 4.27 -1.19 4.78
N MET A 263 5.06 -0.13 5.02
CA MET A 263 6.10 -0.05 6.05
C MET A 263 7.14 -1.16 5.88
N THR A 264 8.30 -0.79 5.35
CA THR A 264 9.39 -1.72 4.95
C THR A 264 10.74 -1.27 5.50
N GLY A 265 10.75 -0.24 6.34
CA GLY A 265 11.96 0.50 6.69
C GLY A 265 12.41 0.34 8.13
N TYR A 266 11.49 0.16 9.09
CA TYR A 266 11.86 0.24 10.50
C TYR A 266 12.21 -1.13 11.10
N VAL A 267 13.34 -1.18 11.81
CA VAL A 267 13.81 -2.36 12.55
C VAL A 267 13.78 -2.04 14.03
N SER A 268 12.85 -2.64 14.76
CA SER A 268 12.69 -2.37 16.20
C SER A 268 13.84 -2.91 17.05
N ASP A 269 14.39 -4.07 16.63
CA ASP A 269 15.46 -4.79 17.32
C ASP A 269 16.41 -5.39 16.28
N PRO A 270 17.60 -4.79 16.07
CA PRO A 270 18.58 -5.29 15.10
C PRO A 270 19.08 -6.71 15.38
N GLU A 271 18.99 -7.21 16.62
CA GLU A 271 19.44 -8.56 16.98
C GLU A 271 18.36 -9.63 16.70
N ASP A 272 17.11 -9.21 16.47
CA ASP A 272 15.97 -10.04 16.09
C ASP A 272 15.31 -9.44 14.83
N GLU A 273 16.11 -9.07 13.82
CA GLU A 273 15.61 -8.57 12.55
C GLU A 273 14.84 -9.65 11.79
N HIS A 274 13.61 -9.35 11.37
CA HIS A 274 12.72 -10.24 10.63
C HIS A 274 11.66 -9.41 9.91
N VAL A 275 11.01 -9.98 8.90
CA VAL A 275 9.81 -9.37 8.28
C VAL A 275 8.52 -9.94 8.90
N GLY A 276 7.44 -9.18 8.88
CA GLY A 276 6.10 -9.62 9.28
C GLY A 276 5.27 -10.11 8.09
N ILE A 277 4.63 -11.27 8.23
CA ILE A 277 3.66 -11.79 7.25
C ILE A 277 2.26 -11.70 7.83
N VAL A 278 1.41 -10.89 7.20
CA VAL A 278 0.03 -10.72 7.66
C VAL A 278 -0.83 -11.90 7.21
N THR A 279 -1.53 -12.51 8.17
CA THR A 279 -2.26 -13.78 7.98
C THR A 279 -3.77 -13.63 8.04
N ASP A 280 -4.30 -12.49 8.50
CA ASP A 280 -5.71 -12.14 8.46
C ASP A 280 -6.03 -11.25 7.26
N TYR A 281 -7.24 -11.41 6.69
CA TYR A 281 -7.70 -10.67 5.49
C TYR A 281 -6.80 -10.81 4.25
N THR A 282 -6.01 -11.87 4.17
CA THR A 282 -5.17 -12.26 3.03
C THR A 282 -5.64 -13.58 2.40
N THR A 283 -5.04 -13.96 1.28
CA THR A 283 -5.29 -15.23 0.57
C THR A 283 -4.27 -16.27 1.01
N PRO A 284 -4.66 -17.33 1.75
CA PRO A 284 -3.72 -18.27 2.36
C PRO A 284 -2.70 -18.87 1.38
N ALA A 285 -3.17 -19.36 0.23
CA ALA A 285 -2.28 -19.98 -0.77
C ALA A 285 -1.25 -18.98 -1.35
N LEU A 286 -1.63 -17.71 -1.53
CA LEU A 286 -0.68 -16.68 -1.96
C LEU A 286 0.30 -16.36 -0.84
N THR A 287 -0.20 -16.21 0.39
CA THR A 287 0.62 -15.92 1.57
C THR A 287 1.64 -17.03 1.82
N ASP A 288 1.30 -18.30 1.63
CA ASP A 288 2.24 -19.42 1.73
C ASP A 288 3.31 -19.36 0.64
N PHE A 289 2.95 -18.97 -0.58
CA PHE A 289 3.92 -18.70 -1.64
C PHE A 289 4.86 -17.54 -1.29
N ILE A 290 4.36 -16.46 -0.69
CA ILE A 290 5.21 -15.36 -0.21
C ILE A 290 6.18 -15.83 0.89
N LYS A 291 5.74 -16.71 1.80
CA LYS A 291 6.64 -17.34 2.80
C LYS A 291 7.75 -18.15 2.13
N LEU A 292 7.42 -18.88 1.05
CA LEU A 292 8.41 -19.60 0.24
C LEU A 292 9.42 -18.63 -0.38
N ILE A 293 8.97 -17.52 -0.98
CA ILE A 293 9.84 -16.45 -1.52
C ILE A 293 10.79 -15.94 -0.43
N ILE A 294 10.28 -15.64 0.76
CA ILE A 294 11.09 -15.11 1.87
C ILE A 294 12.17 -16.11 2.28
N ASN A 295 11.81 -17.35 2.57
CA ASN A 295 12.76 -18.40 2.95
C ASN A 295 13.85 -18.65 1.89
N SER A 296 13.56 -18.31 0.63
CA SER A 296 14.42 -18.61 -0.50
C SER A 296 15.42 -17.51 -0.84
N TYR A 297 15.06 -16.25 -0.59
CA TYR A 297 15.81 -15.08 -1.05
C TYR A 297 16.27 -14.14 0.05
N LEU A 298 15.60 -14.10 1.20
CA LEU A 298 15.95 -13.18 2.27
C LEU A 298 17.08 -13.74 3.12
N SER A 299 17.84 -12.82 3.72
CA SER A 299 18.86 -13.16 4.72
C SER A 299 18.30 -13.24 6.14
N ILE A 300 17.07 -12.74 6.33
CA ILE A 300 16.34 -12.66 7.59
C ILE A 300 15.07 -13.52 7.55
N PRO A 301 14.59 -14.04 8.69
CA PRO A 301 13.38 -14.85 8.73
C PRO A 301 12.11 -13.99 8.62
N TYR A 302 10.96 -14.65 8.54
CA TYR A 302 9.66 -14.02 8.77
C TYR A 302 9.02 -14.43 10.10
N ARG A 303 8.06 -13.63 10.55
CA ARG A 303 7.12 -13.96 11.64
C ARG A 303 5.70 -13.71 11.17
N ASP A 304 4.82 -14.68 11.41
CA ASP A 304 3.40 -14.50 11.18
C ASP A 304 2.84 -13.44 12.14
N THR A 305 1.98 -12.58 11.62
CA THR A 305 1.34 -11.52 12.39
C THR A 305 -0.09 -11.26 11.92
N GLN A 306 -0.80 -10.43 12.67
CA GLN A 306 -2.16 -10.01 12.35
C GLN A 306 -2.23 -8.49 12.42
N CYS A 307 -2.98 -7.89 11.50
CA CYS A 307 -3.12 -6.45 11.41
C CYS A 307 -4.53 -5.95 11.72
N GLY A 308 -5.53 -6.82 11.62
CA GLY A 308 -6.94 -6.48 11.76
C GLY A 308 -7.59 -5.99 10.46
N TYR A 309 -8.89 -5.70 10.56
CA TYR A 309 -9.73 -5.28 9.43
C TYR A 309 -9.23 -3.98 8.79
N ALA A 310 -9.38 -3.88 7.45
CA ALA A 310 -9.01 -2.70 6.66
C ALA A 310 -7.60 -2.17 7.00
N CYS A 311 -6.64 -3.09 7.05
CA CYS A 311 -5.28 -2.77 7.46
C CYS A 311 -4.49 -1.92 6.46
N SER A 312 -4.55 -2.27 5.17
CA SER A 312 -3.85 -1.61 4.06
C SER A 312 -4.49 -2.08 2.73
N ASP A 313 -3.95 -1.68 1.59
CA ASP A 313 -4.55 -1.83 0.26
C ASP A 313 -4.79 -3.28 -0.20
N HIS A 314 -4.10 -4.28 0.36
CA HIS A 314 -4.38 -5.69 0.10
C HIS A 314 -5.84 -6.07 0.42
N GLY A 315 -6.43 -5.40 1.41
CA GLY A 315 -7.83 -5.57 1.75
C GLY A 315 -8.77 -5.15 0.62
N SER A 316 -8.40 -4.11 -0.15
CA SER A 316 -9.18 -3.69 -1.32
C SER A 316 -9.17 -4.76 -2.41
N ALA A 317 -8.07 -5.49 -2.59
CA ALA A 317 -7.98 -6.60 -3.52
C ALA A 317 -8.87 -7.78 -3.10
N THR A 318 -8.71 -8.28 -1.86
CA THR A 318 -9.48 -9.42 -1.35
C THR A 318 -10.98 -9.13 -1.31
N ARG A 319 -11.36 -7.91 -0.91
CA ARG A 319 -12.74 -7.42 -0.94
C ARG A 319 -13.37 -7.45 -2.34
N ASN A 320 -12.59 -7.27 -3.40
CA ASN A 320 -13.08 -7.28 -4.78
C ASN A 320 -12.90 -8.66 -5.45
N GLY A 321 -12.65 -9.72 -4.68
CA GLY A 321 -12.53 -11.09 -5.20
C GLY A 321 -11.18 -11.41 -5.83
N PHE A 322 -10.13 -10.63 -5.52
CA PHE A 322 -8.78 -10.88 -6.01
C PHE A 322 -7.86 -11.39 -4.90
N PRO A 323 -6.88 -12.26 -5.21
CA PRO A 323 -5.89 -12.67 -4.21
C PRO A 323 -5.08 -11.48 -3.70
N GLY A 324 -4.91 -11.40 -2.39
CA GLY A 324 -4.11 -10.36 -1.73
C GLY A 324 -3.24 -10.93 -0.61
N SER A 325 -1.99 -10.51 -0.54
CA SER A 325 -1.06 -10.81 0.55
C SER A 325 -0.31 -9.55 0.96
N PHE A 326 0.20 -9.54 2.18
CA PHE A 326 0.82 -8.35 2.77
C PHE A 326 2.03 -8.72 3.62
N VAL A 327 3.15 -8.09 3.29
CA VAL A 327 4.39 -8.14 4.06
C VAL A 327 4.67 -6.76 4.62
N ILE A 328 4.90 -6.71 5.93
CA ILE A 328 5.24 -5.51 6.71
C ILE A 328 6.62 -5.70 7.35
N GLU A 329 7.26 -4.63 7.80
CA GLU A 329 8.60 -4.62 8.40
C GLU A 329 8.82 -5.55 9.61
N SER A 330 7.79 -5.92 10.36
CA SER A 330 7.93 -6.81 11.54
C SER A 330 6.57 -7.33 12.04
N GLU A 331 6.55 -8.12 13.12
CA GLU A 331 5.30 -8.35 13.87
C GLU A 331 4.57 -7.03 14.16
N PHE A 332 3.24 -6.94 13.98
CA PHE A 332 2.49 -5.69 14.11
C PHE A 332 2.70 -4.93 15.44
N LYS A 333 2.97 -5.66 16.54
CA LYS A 333 3.29 -5.06 17.84
C LYS A 333 4.63 -4.31 17.86
N LYS A 334 5.59 -4.70 17.01
CA LYS A 334 6.96 -4.16 16.91
C LYS A 334 7.12 -3.09 15.84
N THR A 335 6.11 -2.84 15.02
CA THR A 335 6.13 -1.80 13.99
C THR A 335 6.40 -0.41 14.54
N ASN A 336 6.88 0.47 13.68
CA ASN A 336 7.22 1.85 13.97
C ASN A 336 6.09 2.60 14.69
N LYS A 337 6.42 3.20 15.85
CA LYS A 337 5.45 3.92 16.69
C LYS A 337 5.35 5.41 16.37
N TYR A 338 6.12 5.88 15.38
CA TYR A 338 6.15 7.27 14.96
C TYR A 338 5.28 7.54 13.72
N ILE A 339 4.68 6.52 13.11
CA ILE A 339 3.80 6.64 11.94
C ILE A 339 2.69 7.67 12.14
N HIS A 340 2.20 8.21 11.03
CA HIS A 340 1.20 9.26 10.98
C HIS A 340 1.52 10.55 11.78
N SER A 341 2.81 10.85 11.97
CA SER A 341 3.28 12.01 12.72
C SER A 341 4.46 12.69 12.03
N THR A 342 4.89 13.84 12.56
CA THR A 342 6.12 14.52 12.10
C THR A 342 7.40 13.75 12.44
N MET A 343 7.30 12.70 13.27
CA MET A 343 8.44 11.92 13.74
C MET A 343 8.71 10.68 12.87
N ASP A 344 7.81 10.33 11.94
CA ASP A 344 8.06 9.29 10.95
C ASP A 344 9.04 9.82 9.90
N THR A 345 10.33 9.56 10.12
CA THR A 345 11.45 10.25 9.49
C THR A 345 12.52 9.26 9.06
N LEU A 346 13.24 9.60 7.99
CA LEU A 346 14.17 8.71 7.30
C LEU A 346 15.28 8.18 8.21
N ASP A 347 15.74 8.97 9.19
CA ASP A 347 16.82 8.60 10.12
C ASP A 347 16.48 7.43 11.04
N ARG A 348 15.22 7.00 11.06
CA ARG A 348 14.74 5.84 11.83
C ARG A 348 14.78 4.54 11.05
N LEU A 349 15.08 4.59 9.75
CA LEU A 349 14.91 3.44 8.85
C LEU A 349 16.23 2.78 8.48
N SER A 350 16.15 1.49 8.23
CA SER A 350 17.21 0.64 7.72
C SER A 350 17.01 0.41 6.22
N LEU A 351 17.87 1.01 5.41
CA LEU A 351 17.91 0.72 3.96
C LEU A 351 18.32 -0.74 3.68
N ALA A 352 18.99 -1.41 4.62
CA ALA A 352 19.28 -2.84 4.50
C ALA A 352 17.99 -3.66 4.64
N HIS A 353 17.11 -3.27 5.56
CA HIS A 353 15.81 -3.91 5.74
C HIS A 353 14.91 -3.69 4.51
N MET A 354 14.84 -2.45 4.00
CA MET A 354 14.12 -2.15 2.75
C MET A 354 14.67 -2.95 1.55
N ALA A 355 15.97 -3.25 1.54
CA ALA A 355 16.59 -4.09 0.52
C ALA A 355 16.12 -5.55 0.63
N GLU A 356 15.92 -6.10 1.83
CA GLU A 356 15.30 -7.42 2.02
C GLU A 356 13.88 -7.45 1.43
N HIS A 357 13.07 -6.42 1.67
CA HIS A 357 11.75 -6.30 1.02
C HIS A 357 11.83 -6.20 -0.51
N THR A 358 12.85 -5.52 -1.06
CA THR A 358 13.08 -5.46 -2.51
C THR A 358 13.32 -6.85 -3.10
N LYS A 359 13.99 -7.75 -2.37
CA LYS A 359 14.17 -9.15 -2.79
C LYS A 359 12.85 -9.90 -2.86
N ILE A 360 11.92 -9.65 -1.92
CA ILE A 360 10.58 -10.24 -1.95
C ILE A 360 9.88 -9.84 -3.25
N VAL A 361 9.85 -8.55 -3.56
CA VAL A 361 9.20 -8.03 -4.76
C VAL A 361 9.80 -8.65 -6.03
N LEU A 362 11.14 -8.67 -6.15
CA LEU A 362 11.82 -9.29 -7.28
C LEU A 362 11.52 -10.79 -7.40
N GLY A 363 11.54 -11.53 -6.29
CA GLY A 363 11.20 -12.94 -6.26
C GLY A 363 9.79 -13.19 -6.78
N VAL A 364 8.80 -12.41 -6.31
CA VAL A 364 7.41 -12.54 -6.75
C VAL A 364 7.25 -12.27 -8.24
N ILE A 365 7.76 -11.14 -8.76
CA ILE A 365 7.54 -10.78 -10.16
C ILE A 365 8.30 -11.71 -11.13
N ILE A 366 9.44 -12.28 -10.73
CA ILE A 366 10.20 -13.21 -11.57
C ILE A 366 9.54 -14.60 -11.57
N GLU A 367 9.20 -15.13 -10.39
CA GLU A 367 8.60 -16.45 -10.26
C GLU A 367 7.18 -16.48 -10.83
N LEU A 368 6.30 -15.55 -10.39
CA LEU A 368 4.92 -15.50 -10.89
C LEU A 368 4.83 -14.86 -12.27
N GLY A 369 5.73 -13.97 -12.65
CA GLY A 369 5.77 -13.45 -14.03
C GLY A 369 6.07 -14.54 -15.05
N SER A 370 6.75 -15.62 -14.64
CA SER A 370 7.10 -16.76 -15.52
C SER A 370 6.17 -17.97 -15.35
N TRP A 371 5.33 -17.99 -14.31
CA TRP A 371 4.42 -19.11 -14.00
C TRP A 371 3.24 -19.21 -14.97
N SER A 372 2.75 -20.42 -15.26
CA SER A 372 1.60 -20.60 -16.18
C SER A 372 0.61 -21.68 -15.74
N ALA A 373 0.73 -22.22 -14.53
CA ALA A 373 -0.09 -23.33 -14.04
C ALA A 373 -0.92 -22.91 -12.81
N TRP A 374 -1.96 -22.09 -13.05
CA TRP A 374 -2.81 -21.47 -12.02
C TRP A 374 -3.89 -22.36 -11.43
#